data_AF-A0A2I4AMF2-F1
#
_entry.id   AF-A0A2I4AMF2-F1
#
_cell.length_a   1.000
_cell.length_b   1.000
_cell.length_c   1.000
_cell.angle_alpha   90.00
_cell.angle_beta   90.00
_cell.angle_gamma   90.00
#
_symmetry.space_group_name_H-M   'P 1'
#
loop_
_entity.id
_entity.type
_entity.pdbx_description
1 polymer ?
#
loop_
_entity_poly.entity_id
_entity_poly.type
_entity_poly.pdbx_seq_one_letter_code
_entity_poly.pdbx_strand_id
1 'polypeptide(L)'
;MYAEDLPSPELVDQEVTRYDREPESQRPNTPASSLKECDRDMYPNLHVLLRLACTLPVTSCECERSASALRRLNNYMWASMGKDRLSSLALLHIHYRKHVDLDSVVDVFAKKHARRMELDCLFYPD
;
A
#
# COMPACT_ATOMS: atom_id res chain seq x y z
N MET A 1 5.96 -20.83 17.61
CA MET A 1 4.84 -19.90 17.32
C MET A 1 4.58 -19.74 15.82
N TYR A 2 5.59 -19.88 14.93
CA TYR A 2 5.40 -19.79 13.47
C TYR A 2 5.37 -21.14 12.73
N ALA A 3 5.24 -22.25 13.46
CA ALA A 3 5.29 -23.59 12.88
C ALA A 3 4.07 -23.91 12.01
N GLU A 4 2.95 -23.21 12.19
CA GLU A 4 1.74 -23.43 11.38
C GLU A 4 1.82 -22.74 10.01
N ASP A 5 2.62 -21.69 9.88
CA ASP A 5 2.76 -20.89 8.65
C ASP A 5 3.82 -21.44 7.68
N LEU A 6 4.58 -22.44 8.14
CA LEU A 6 5.74 -22.98 7.44
C LEU A 6 5.42 -24.36 6.85
N PRO A 7 5.76 -24.62 5.58
CA PRO A 7 5.47 -25.90 4.92
C PRO A 7 6.21 -27.09 5.56
N SER A 8 7.38 -26.87 6.17
CA SER A 8 8.13 -27.93 6.87
C SER A 8 8.95 -27.36 8.03
N PRO A 9 8.30 -27.06 9.17
CA PRO A 9 8.90 -26.32 10.28
C PRO A 9 10.16 -26.99 10.87
N GLU A 10 10.24 -28.32 10.80
CA GLU A 10 11.35 -29.11 11.33
C GLU A 10 12.63 -29.00 10.49
N LEU A 11 12.51 -28.59 9.23
CA LEU A 11 13.63 -28.51 8.28
C LEU A 11 14.19 -27.09 8.13
N VAL A 12 13.60 -26.10 8.80
CA VAL A 12 14.00 -24.69 8.71
C VAL A 12 15.48 -24.51 9.08
N ASP A 13 15.93 -25.10 10.18
CA ASP A 13 17.31 -24.96 10.64
C ASP A 13 18.30 -25.58 9.64
N GLN A 14 17.90 -26.67 8.98
CA GLN A 14 18.71 -27.33 7.95
C GLN A 14 18.78 -26.49 6.68
N GLU A 15 17.65 -25.93 6.25
CA GLU A 15 17.59 -25.00 5.11
C GLU A 15 18.45 -23.75 5.35
N VAL A 16 18.34 -23.14 6.53
CA VAL A 16 19.13 -21.95 6.90
C VAL A 16 20.61 -22.27 6.93
N THR A 17 21.01 -23.37 7.56
CA THR A 17 22.43 -23.79 7.61
C THR A 17 22.98 -24.07 6.22
N ARG A 18 22.16 -24.60 5.31
CA ARG A 18 22.54 -24.89 3.93
C ARG A 18 22.67 -23.61 3.10
N TYR A 19 21.73 -22.69 3.23
CA TYR A 19 21.77 -21.38 2.58
C TYR A 19 22.95 -20.52 3.09
N ASP A 20 23.28 -20.62 4.39
CA ASP A 20 24.41 -19.88 4.97
C ASP A 20 25.78 -20.45 4.55
N ARG A 21 25.82 -21.67 3.98
CA ARG A 21 27.03 -22.24 3.39
C ARG A 21 27.25 -21.83 1.94
N GLU A 22 26.27 -21.20 1.29
CA GLU A 22 26.46 -20.67 -0.06
C GLU A 22 27.38 -19.44 -0.04
N PRO A 23 28.28 -19.31 -1.02
CA PRO A 23 29.29 -18.26 -1.04
C PRO A 23 28.63 -16.88 -1.07
N GLU A 24 29.16 -15.93 -0.28
CA GLU A 24 28.66 -14.55 -0.21
C GLU A 24 28.57 -13.85 -1.57
N SER A 25 29.40 -14.26 -2.55
CA SER A 25 29.37 -13.72 -3.91
C SER A 25 28.09 -14.03 -4.69
N GLN A 26 27.34 -15.06 -4.29
CA GLN A 26 26.06 -15.44 -4.86
C GLN A 26 24.88 -14.95 -4.02
N ARG A 27 25.12 -14.21 -2.92
CA ARG A 27 24.03 -13.71 -2.08
C ARG A 27 23.46 -12.43 -2.69
N PRO A 28 22.21 -12.44 -3.15
CA PRO A 28 21.58 -11.24 -3.68
C PRO A 28 21.44 -10.15 -2.60
N ASN A 29 21.83 -8.94 -2.97
CA ASN A 29 21.89 -7.75 -2.11
C ASN A 29 20.49 -7.20 -1.73
N THR A 30 19.43 -7.79 -2.27
CA THR A 30 18.05 -7.33 -2.10
C THR A 30 17.14 -8.54 -1.90
N PRO A 31 16.21 -8.51 -0.92
CA PRO A 31 15.33 -9.64 -0.61
C PRO A 31 14.45 -10.05 -1.81
N ALA A 32 14.12 -9.11 -2.70
CA ALA A 32 13.37 -9.39 -3.92
C ALA A 32 14.16 -10.23 -4.95
N SER A 33 15.48 -10.04 -5.05
CA SER A 33 16.35 -10.90 -5.87
C SER A 33 16.57 -12.26 -5.19
N SER A 34 16.73 -12.29 -3.86
CA SER A 34 16.79 -13.54 -3.08
C SER A 34 15.55 -14.40 -3.29
N LEU A 35 14.37 -13.80 -3.34
CA LEU A 35 13.12 -14.52 -3.59
C LEU A 35 13.02 -15.09 -5.02
N LYS A 36 13.71 -14.49 -6.01
CA LYS A 36 13.71 -14.98 -7.40
C LYS A 36 14.70 -16.11 -7.63
N GLU A 37 15.83 -16.06 -6.94
CA GLU A 37 16.90 -17.06 -7.06
C GLU A 37 16.70 -18.24 -6.12
N CYS A 38 15.92 -18.06 -5.05
CA CYS A 38 15.55 -19.13 -4.14
C CYS A 38 14.64 -20.14 -4.83
N ASP A 39 15.13 -21.38 -4.97
CA ASP A 39 14.32 -22.49 -5.45
C ASP A 39 13.34 -22.95 -4.36
N ARG A 40 12.05 -22.83 -4.65
CA ARG A 40 10.96 -23.22 -3.74
C ARG A 40 11.01 -24.70 -3.39
N ASP A 41 11.43 -25.55 -4.32
CA ASP A 41 11.41 -27.00 -4.10
C ASP A 41 12.59 -27.43 -3.21
N MET A 42 13.69 -26.68 -3.23
CA MET A 42 14.87 -26.95 -2.41
C MET A 42 14.85 -26.23 -1.05
N TYR A 43 14.22 -25.06 -0.96
CA TYR A 43 14.14 -24.23 0.24
C TYR A 43 12.71 -23.69 0.48
N PRO A 44 11.72 -24.58 0.71
CA PRO A 44 10.32 -24.21 0.80
C PRO A 44 10.02 -23.26 1.97
N ASN A 45 10.71 -23.40 3.11
CA ASN A 45 10.51 -22.52 4.26
C ASN A 45 11.16 -21.16 4.03
N LEU A 46 12.40 -21.14 3.51
CA LEU A 46 13.11 -19.91 3.21
C LEU A 46 12.36 -19.07 2.16
N HIS A 47 11.78 -19.71 1.15
CA HIS A 47 10.95 -19.06 0.14
C HIS A 47 9.73 -18.35 0.76
N VAL A 48 9.04 -19.00 1.69
CA VAL A 48 7.88 -18.42 2.39
C VAL A 48 8.31 -17.24 3.26
N LEU A 49 9.42 -17.36 4.00
CA LEU A 49 9.97 -16.28 4.82
C LEU A 49 10.40 -15.07 3.98
N LEU A 50 11.09 -15.29 2.86
CA LEU A 50 11.48 -14.24 1.92
C LEU A 50 10.26 -13.57 1.29
N ARG A 51 9.21 -14.35 0.98
CA ARG A 51 7.96 -13.80 0.46
C ARG A 51 7.26 -12.94 1.50
N LEU A 52 7.15 -13.43 2.74
CA LEU A 52 6.60 -12.66 3.86
C LEU A 52 7.39 -11.36 4.07
N ALA A 53 8.72 -11.43 4.02
CA ALA A 53 9.61 -10.28 4.14
C ALA A 53 9.49 -9.27 2.98
N CYS A 54 9.08 -9.72 1.78
CA CYS A 54 8.81 -8.84 0.65
C CYS A 54 7.38 -8.25 0.68
N THR A 55 6.41 -8.99 1.22
CA THR A 55 5.00 -8.55 1.30
C THR A 55 4.73 -7.66 2.50
N LEU A 56 5.39 -7.94 3.62
CA LEU A 56 5.44 -7.03 4.75
C LEU A 56 6.56 -6.05 4.43
N PRO A 57 6.33 -4.73 4.48
CA PRO A 57 7.40 -3.75 4.33
C PRO A 57 8.39 -3.92 5.49
N VAL A 58 9.38 -4.79 5.32
CA VAL A 58 10.47 -5.04 6.28
C VAL A 58 11.34 -3.79 6.47
N THR A 59 11.34 -2.89 5.49
CA THR A 59 11.95 -1.57 5.63
C THR A 59 10.95 -0.63 6.29
N SER A 60 11.18 -0.29 7.57
CA SER A 60 10.41 0.74 8.26
C SER A 60 10.42 2.06 7.49
N CYS A 61 11.44 2.35 6.69
CA CYS A 61 11.60 3.59 5.94
C CYS A 61 10.49 3.88 4.91
N GLU A 62 10.04 2.89 4.13
CA GLU A 62 8.96 3.09 3.15
C GLU A 62 7.60 3.19 3.84
N CYS A 63 7.40 2.44 4.92
CA CYS A 63 6.28 2.60 5.84
C CYS A 63 6.27 3.95 6.55
N GLU A 64 7.40 4.46 6.98
CA GLU A 64 7.53 5.75 7.66
C GLU A 64 7.29 6.89 6.69
N ARG A 65 7.81 6.80 5.45
CA ARG A 65 7.56 7.80 4.40
C ARG A 65 6.09 7.83 4.01
N SER A 66 5.50 6.67 3.72
CA SER A 66 4.08 6.56 3.36
C SER A 66 3.16 6.90 4.54
N ALA A 67 3.46 6.46 5.77
CA ALA A 67 2.70 6.81 6.97
C ALA A 67 2.88 8.27 7.38
N SER A 68 4.03 8.89 7.12
CA SER A 68 4.24 10.33 7.33
C SER A 68 3.48 11.15 6.30
N ALA A 69 3.51 10.76 5.03
CA ALA A 69 2.70 11.36 3.98
C ALA A 69 1.19 11.22 4.29
N LEU A 70 0.74 10.03 4.68
CA LEU A 70 -0.63 9.77 5.14
C LEU A 70 -0.98 10.56 6.39
N ARG A 71 -0.11 10.64 7.41
CA ARG A 71 -0.35 11.45 8.62
C ARG A 71 -0.45 12.93 8.29
N ARG A 72 0.39 13.45 7.40
CA ARG A 72 0.30 14.85 6.95
C ARG A 72 -0.98 15.12 6.18
N LEU A 73 -1.34 14.22 5.26
CA LEU A 73 -2.61 14.27 4.54
C LEU A 73 -3.80 14.19 5.50
N ASN A 74 -3.77 13.25 6.44
CA ASN A 74 -4.82 13.04 7.43
C ASN A 74 -4.94 14.25 8.37
N ASN A 75 -3.83 14.83 8.85
CA ASN A 75 -3.84 16.05 9.67
C ASN A 75 -4.34 17.27 8.91
N TYR A 76 -3.89 17.49 7.66
CA TYR A 76 -4.39 18.57 6.80
C TYR A 76 -5.89 18.41 6.54
N MET A 77 -6.34 17.18 6.28
CA MET A 77 -7.75 16.86 6.06
C MET A 77 -8.59 16.95 7.33
N TRP A 78 -8.08 16.60 8.52
CA TRP A 78 -8.80 16.79 9.78
C TRP A 78 -8.89 18.27 10.18
N ALA A 79 -7.85 19.05 9.92
CA ALA A 79 -7.85 20.49 10.17
C ALA A 79 -8.81 21.26 9.24
N SER A 80 -9.22 20.66 8.12
CA SER A 80 -10.05 21.30 7.09
C SER A 80 -11.41 20.59 6.83
N MET A 81 -11.62 19.34 7.28
CA MET A 81 -12.72 18.46 6.82
C MET A 81 -13.16 17.41 7.88
N GLY A 82 -14.42 16.95 7.79
CA GLY A 82 -14.97 15.85 8.62
C GLY A 82 -14.59 14.44 8.11
N LYS A 83 -14.62 13.44 9.02
CA LYS A 83 -14.18 12.03 8.79
C LYS A 83 -14.80 11.36 7.57
N ASP A 84 -16.08 11.60 7.26
CA ASP A 84 -16.76 10.95 6.13
C ASP A 84 -16.26 11.46 4.76
N ARG A 85 -15.92 12.74 4.68
CA ARG A 85 -15.39 13.34 3.45
C ARG A 85 -13.96 12.87 3.17
N LEU A 86 -13.18 12.63 4.23
CA LEU A 86 -11.85 12.03 4.16
C LEU A 86 -11.91 10.62 3.57
N SER A 87 -12.75 9.74 4.12
CA SER A 87 -12.90 8.36 3.62
C SER A 87 -13.32 8.33 2.15
N SER A 88 -14.23 9.23 1.76
CA SER A 88 -14.69 9.38 0.37
C SER A 88 -13.56 9.81 -0.57
N LEU A 89 -12.71 10.75 -0.14
CA LEU A 89 -11.59 11.24 -0.95
C LEU A 89 -10.47 10.20 -1.08
N ALA A 90 -10.19 9.44 -0.03
CA ALA A 90 -9.23 8.34 -0.08
C ALA A 90 -9.66 7.26 -1.09
N LEU A 91 -10.95 6.91 -1.13
CA LEU A 91 -11.50 5.99 -2.13
C LEU A 91 -11.33 6.54 -3.55
N LEU A 92 -11.56 7.84 -3.76
CA LEU A 92 -11.36 8.49 -5.06
C LEU A 92 -9.89 8.41 -5.51
N HIS A 93 -8.96 8.66 -4.58
CA HIS A 93 -7.53 8.62 -4.85
C HIS A 93 -7.02 7.20 -5.17
N ILE A 94 -7.44 6.19 -4.41
CA ILE A 94 -7.09 4.78 -4.65
C ILE A 94 -7.63 4.31 -6.02
N HIS A 95 -8.81 4.79 -6.40
CA HIS A 95 -9.47 4.42 -7.64
C HIS A 95 -9.35 5.48 -8.74
N TYR A 96 -8.29 6.30 -8.76
CA TYR A 96 -8.14 7.41 -9.72
C TYR A 96 -8.16 6.98 -11.20
N ARG A 97 -7.91 5.69 -11.50
CA ARG A 97 -7.97 5.13 -12.86
C ARG A 97 -9.38 4.81 -13.33
N LYS A 98 -10.39 4.85 -12.46
CA LYS A 98 -11.79 4.70 -12.88
C LYS A 98 -12.22 5.99 -13.57
N HIS A 99 -12.74 5.86 -14.78
CA HIS A 99 -13.31 6.99 -15.49
C HIS A 99 -14.57 7.45 -14.76
N VAL A 100 -14.58 8.69 -14.29
CA VAL A 100 -15.75 9.33 -13.69
C VAL A 100 -16.16 10.45 -14.61
N ASP A 101 -17.43 10.45 -15.03
CA ASP A 101 -17.99 11.55 -15.81
C ASP A 101 -18.17 12.77 -14.90
N LEU A 102 -17.35 13.79 -15.11
CA LEU A 102 -17.33 14.99 -14.28
C LEU A 102 -18.64 15.79 -14.41
N ASP A 103 -19.27 15.79 -15.59
CA ASP A 103 -20.50 16.54 -15.83
C ASP A 103 -21.65 15.96 -15.00
N SER A 104 -21.78 14.62 -14.96
CA SER A 104 -22.75 13.97 -14.08
C SER A 104 -22.52 14.26 -12.59
N VAL A 105 -21.25 14.39 -12.17
CA VAL A 105 -20.91 14.71 -10.77
C VAL A 105 -21.28 16.14 -10.42
N VAL A 106 -21.03 17.08 -11.34
CA VAL A 106 -21.43 18.49 -11.19
C VAL A 106 -22.95 18.61 -11.10
N ASP A 107 -23.70 17.92 -11.97
CA ASP A 107 -25.16 17.92 -11.94
C ASP A 107 -25.72 17.38 -10.62
N VAL A 108 -25.17 16.28 -10.11
CA VAL A 108 -25.56 15.70 -8.82
C VAL A 108 -25.22 16.66 -7.68
N PHE A 109 -24.07 17.32 -7.74
CA PHE A 109 -23.65 18.30 -6.75
C PHE A 109 -24.57 19.53 -6.75
N ALA A 110 -24.90 20.05 -7.94
CA ALA A 110 -25.82 21.17 -8.15
C ALA A 110 -27.19 20.90 -7.53
N LYS A 111 -27.76 19.72 -7.84
CA LYS A 111 -29.07 19.29 -7.32
C LYS A 111 -29.07 19.16 -5.79
N LYS A 112 -27.95 18.72 -5.21
CA LYS A 112 -27.83 18.51 -3.75
C LYS A 112 -27.48 19.77 -2.97
N HIS A 113 -26.86 20.77 -3.62
CA HIS A 113 -26.37 22.00 -2.98
C HIS A 113 -26.73 23.26 -3.79
N ALA A 114 -27.99 23.41 -4.19
CA ALA A 114 -28.47 24.53 -5.02
C ALA A 114 -28.00 25.93 -4.54
N ARG A 115 -28.06 26.19 -3.22
CA ARG A 115 -27.61 27.46 -2.59
C ARG A 115 -26.13 27.79 -2.77
N ARG A 116 -25.28 26.80 -3.09
CA ARG A 116 -23.85 27.02 -3.34
C ARG A 116 -23.55 27.35 -4.80
N MET A 117 -24.44 26.99 -5.72
CA MET A 117 -24.36 27.35 -7.15
C MET A 117 -24.89 28.77 -7.40
N GLU A 118 -25.82 29.26 -6.58
CA GLU A 118 -26.36 30.64 -6.65
C GLU A 118 -25.31 31.74 -6.40
N LEU A 119 -24.16 31.40 -5.79
CA LEU A 119 -23.09 32.36 -5.53
C LEU A 119 -22.28 32.71 -6.78
N ASP A 120 -22.26 31.85 -7.80
CA ASP A 120 -21.55 32.14 -9.06
C ASP A 120 -22.25 33.26 -9.84
N CYS A 121 -23.58 33.32 -9.79
CA CYS A 121 -24.39 34.35 -10.44
C CYS A 121 -24.19 35.76 -9.84
N LEU A 122 -23.62 35.86 -8.63
CA LEU A 122 -23.36 37.14 -7.95
C LEU A 122 -21.99 37.74 -8.30
N PHE A 123 -21.03 36.92 -8.75
CA PHE A 123 -19.68 37.38 -9.09
C PHE A 123 -19.47 37.56 -10.60
N TYR A 124 -20.31 36.97 -11.44
CA TYR A 124 -20.33 37.20 -12.89
C TYR A 124 -21.79 37.38 -13.38
N PRO A 125 -22.32 38.61 -13.38
CA PRO A 125 -23.52 38.93 -14.14
C PRO A 125 -23.17 39.09 -15.63
N ASP A 126 -24.07 38.67 -16.51
CA ASP A 126 -24.00 38.83 -17.97
C ASP A 126 -23.85 40.31 -18.43
#